data_AF-A0A438DWY3-F1
#
_entry.id   AF-A0A438DWY3-F1
#
_cell.length_a   1.000
_cell.length_b   1.000
_cell.length_c   1.000
_cell.angle_alpha   90.00
_cell.angle_beta   90.00
_cell.angle_gamma   90.00
#
_symmetry.space_group_name_H-M   'P 1'
#
loop_
_entity.id
_entity.type
_entity.pdbx_description
1 polymer ?
#
loop_
_entity_poly.entity_id
_entity_poly.type
_entity_poly.pdbx_seq_one_letter_code
_entity_poly.pdbx_strand_id
1 'polypeptide(L)'
;MLNRQDVQGLDPRLPQPLPKLMFSSIKSIEFLEGEGEVGSIKQINFTEASPLTYMKHRIDALDKEKLTCTYTMFETDALIMDKIEYITYDVKFEPYGFGGCVCNLTSVYKQKGM
;
A
#
# COMPACT_ATOMS: atom_id res chain seq x y z
N MET A 1 13.99 -5.98 5.13
CA MET A 1 14.04 -4.75 4.30
C MET A 1 14.45 -5.19 2.92
N LEU A 2 13.59 -5.02 1.90
CA LEU A 2 14.00 -5.24 0.50
C LEU A 2 14.79 -4.01 0.06
N ASN A 3 16.03 -4.20 -0.37
CA ASN A 3 16.90 -3.10 -0.76
C ASN A 3 16.65 -2.73 -2.23
N ARG A 4 16.83 -1.45 -2.56
CA ARG A 4 16.69 -0.88 -3.91
C ARG A 4 17.58 -1.58 -4.96
N GLN A 5 18.65 -2.26 -4.53
CA GLN A 5 19.58 -3.00 -5.37
C GLN A 5 19.08 -4.40 -5.77
N ASP A 6 18.10 -4.97 -5.06
CA ASP A 6 17.53 -6.30 -5.37
C ASP A 6 16.59 -6.29 -6.60
N VAL A 7 16.37 -5.10 -7.19
CA VAL A 7 15.42 -4.86 -8.28
C VAL A 7 16.12 -4.81 -9.65
N GLN A 8 17.44 -4.61 -9.71
CA GLN A 8 18.15 -4.30 -10.96
C GLN A 8 18.75 -5.51 -11.72
N GLY A 9 18.38 -6.75 -11.37
CA GLY A 9 18.98 -7.96 -11.95
C GLY A 9 18.01 -8.94 -12.61
N LEU A 10 17.06 -8.50 -13.44
CA LEU A 10 16.03 -9.40 -13.98
C LEU A 10 15.98 -9.41 -15.50
N ASP A 11 15.99 -10.62 -16.06
CA ASP A 11 15.83 -10.89 -17.49
C ASP A 11 14.46 -10.35 -17.97
N PRO A 12 14.44 -9.46 -18.98
CA PRO A 12 13.21 -8.87 -19.50
C PRO A 12 12.26 -9.88 -20.16
N ARG A 13 12.70 -11.11 -20.42
CA ARG A 13 11.92 -12.17 -21.06
C ARG A 13 11.15 -13.06 -20.08
N LEU A 14 11.40 -12.94 -18.78
CA LEU A 14 10.67 -13.70 -17.77
C LEU A 14 9.39 -12.95 -17.37
N PRO A 15 8.26 -13.66 -17.16
CA PRO A 15 7.08 -13.05 -16.58
C PRO A 15 7.44 -12.50 -15.20
N GLN A 16 7.37 -11.18 -15.06
CA GLN A 16 7.76 -10.50 -13.83
C GLN A 16 6.81 -10.93 -12.71
N PRO A 17 7.29 -11.38 -11.54
CA PRO A 17 6.41 -11.67 -10.43
C PRO A 17 5.65 -10.40 -10.04
N LEU A 18 4.32 -10.49 -9.96
CA LEU A 18 3.40 -9.37 -9.68
C LEU A 18 3.85 -8.41 -8.58
N PRO A 19 4.46 -8.85 -7.44
CA PRO A 19 5.01 -7.94 -6.45
C PRO A 19 6.03 -6.94 -7.01
N LYS A 20 6.89 -7.35 -7.96
CA LYS A 20 7.87 -6.46 -8.59
C LYS A 20 7.24 -5.44 -9.53
N LEU A 21 6.16 -5.81 -10.21
CA LEU A 21 5.40 -4.90 -11.06
C LEU A 21 4.72 -3.80 -10.23
N MET A 22 4.16 -4.17 -9.07
CA MET A 22 3.58 -3.22 -8.11
C MET A 22 4.64 -2.22 -7.61
N PHE A 23 5.84 -2.68 -7.25
CA PHE A 23 6.93 -1.79 -6.85
C PHE A 23 7.42 -0.89 -8.00
N SER A 24 7.42 -1.37 -9.25
CA SER A 24 7.82 -0.57 -10.42
C SER A 24 6.82 0.56 -10.76
N SER A 25 5.59 0.45 -10.25
CA SER A 25 4.55 1.46 -10.45
C SER A 25 4.64 2.59 -9.43
N ILE A 26 5.45 2.47 -8.37
CA ILE A 26 5.62 3.51 -7.34
C ILE A 26 6.79 4.42 -7.73
N LYS A 27 6.52 5.72 -7.86
CA LYS A 27 7.51 6.76 -8.15
C LYS A 27 8.18 7.29 -6.88
N SER A 28 7.38 7.64 -5.87
CA SER A 28 7.88 8.08 -4.56
C SER A 28 6.88 7.75 -3.46
N ILE A 29 7.38 7.72 -2.22
CA ILE A 29 6.57 7.69 -1.00
C ILE A 29 7.07 8.81 -0.12
N GLU A 30 6.17 9.67 0.30
CA GLU A 30 6.46 10.87 1.09
C GLU A 30 5.63 10.84 2.37
N PHE A 31 6.26 11.04 3.52
CA PHE A 31 5.53 11.31 4.75
C PHE A 31 5.18 12.79 4.79
N LEU A 32 3.88 13.08 4.81
CA LEU A 32 3.36 14.43 4.95
C LEU A 32 3.28 14.83 6.42
N GLU A 33 2.95 13.86 7.27
CA GLU A 33 2.90 13.98 8.73
C GLU A 33 3.38 12.68 9.37
N GLY A 34 4.20 12.79 10.41
CA GLY A 34 4.71 11.63 11.15
C GLY A 34 5.75 10.80 10.39
N GLU A 35 6.25 9.73 11.00
CA GLU A 35 7.37 8.91 10.48
C GLU A 35 7.04 7.40 10.43
N GLY A 36 5.74 7.07 10.40
CA GLY A 36 5.24 5.70 10.28
C GLY A 36 4.61 5.13 11.56
N GLU A 37 4.40 5.96 12.58
CA GLU A 37 3.56 5.68 13.73
C GLU A 37 2.06 5.86 13.44
N VAL A 38 1.23 5.53 14.44
CA VAL A 38 -0.22 5.77 14.36
C VAL A 38 -0.48 7.28 14.23
N GLY A 39 -1.31 7.65 13.28
CA GLY A 39 -1.58 9.03 12.90
C GLY A 39 -0.76 9.52 11.71
N SER A 40 0.36 8.87 11.36
CA SER A 40 1.17 9.31 10.24
C SER A 40 0.39 9.28 8.92
N ILE A 41 0.61 10.30 8.10
CA ILE A 41 0.03 10.46 6.77
C ILE A 41 1.14 10.30 5.74
N LYS A 42 0.97 9.33 4.83
CA LYS A 42 1.87 9.11 3.71
C LYS A 42 1.14 9.36 2.39
N GLN A 43 1.83 10.00 1.46
CA GLN A 43 1.44 10.07 0.06
C GLN A 43 2.29 9.10 -0.74
N ILE A 44 1.64 8.30 -1.58
CA ILE A 44 2.29 7.43 -2.55
C ILE A 44 2.01 8.04 -3.92
N ASN A 45 3.08 8.40 -4.63
CA ASN A 45 3.01 8.90 -6.00
C ASN A 45 3.37 7.76 -6.94
N PHE A 46 2.59 7.57 -8.00
CA PHE A 46 2.81 6.49 -8.95
C PHE A 46 3.46 6.98 -10.25
N THR A 47 4.02 6.03 -11.01
CA THR A 47 4.49 6.25 -12.38
C THR A 47 3.30 6.13 -13.36
N GLU A 48 3.54 6.46 -14.63
CA GLU A 48 2.55 6.31 -15.71
C GLU A 48 2.10 4.86 -15.96
N ALA A 49 2.77 3.87 -15.33
CA ALA A 49 2.35 2.47 -15.35
C ALA A 49 1.11 2.19 -14.46
N SER A 50 0.74 3.12 -13.59
CA SER A 50 -0.44 3.03 -12.73
C SER A 50 -1.61 3.82 -13.32
N PRO A 51 -2.86 3.33 -13.17
CA PRO A 51 -4.06 4.11 -13.48
C PRO A 51 -4.30 5.25 -12.47
N LEU A 52 -3.62 5.23 -11.32
CA LEU A 52 -3.68 6.28 -10.30
C LEU A 52 -2.47 7.18 -10.39
N THR A 53 -2.64 8.48 -10.19
CA THR A 53 -1.49 9.40 -10.09
C THR A 53 -0.91 9.44 -8.67
N TYR A 54 -1.76 9.47 -7.64
CA TYR A 54 -1.34 9.41 -6.24
C TYR A 54 -2.43 8.82 -5.34
N MET A 55 -2.06 8.48 -4.10
CA MET A 55 -3.00 8.25 -3.01
C MET A 55 -2.41 8.65 -1.66
N LYS A 56 -3.25 9.12 -0.73
CA LYS A 56 -2.86 9.41 0.65
C LYS A 56 -3.48 8.42 1.62
N HIS A 57 -2.62 7.86 2.47
CA HIS A 57 -3.01 6.93 3.51
C HIS A 57 -2.70 7.52 4.88
N ARG A 58 -3.56 7.28 5.85
CA ARG A 58 -3.29 7.50 7.28
C ARG A 58 -3.14 6.15 7.98
N ILE A 59 -2.16 6.01 8.87
CA ILE A 59 -2.04 4.82 9.74
C ILE A 59 -2.99 4.99 10.92
N ASP A 60 -3.98 4.11 11.05
CA ASP A 60 -5.00 4.18 12.09
C ASP A 60 -4.65 3.34 13.31
N ALA A 61 -4.01 2.20 13.10
CA ALA A 61 -3.53 1.32 14.15
C ALA A 61 -2.29 0.55 13.68
N LEU A 62 -1.35 0.31 14.58
CA LEU A 62 -0.14 -0.46 14.32
C LEU A 62 0.22 -1.26 15.56
N ASP A 63 0.30 -2.58 15.41
CA ASP A 63 0.77 -3.49 16.45
C ASP A 63 1.92 -4.34 15.86
N LYS A 64 3.14 -4.00 16.28
CA LYS A 64 4.36 -4.65 15.79
C LYS A 64 4.53 -6.06 16.36
N GLU A 65 3.95 -6.36 17.52
CA GLU A 65 4.05 -7.69 18.14
C GLU A 65 3.07 -8.66 17.47
N LYS A 66 1.85 -8.20 17.19
CA LYS A 66 0.83 -9.00 16.49
C LYS A 66 0.95 -8.93 14.96
N LEU A 67 1.88 -8.14 14.45
CA LEU A 67 2.11 -7.91 13.02
C LEU A 67 0.81 -7.48 12.29
N THR A 68 0.06 -6.57 12.92
CA THR A 68 -1.17 -6.00 12.36
C THR A 68 -1.03 -4.51 12.08
N CYS A 69 -1.66 -4.04 11.02
CA CYS A 69 -1.73 -2.63 10.65
C CYS A 69 -3.10 -2.32 10.06
N THR A 70 -3.76 -1.29 10.59
CA THR A 70 -4.95 -0.70 9.98
C THR A 70 -4.57 0.66 9.41
N TYR A 71 -4.96 0.92 8.16
CA TYR A 71 -4.75 2.21 7.53
C TYR A 71 -5.92 2.58 6.64
N THR A 72 -6.15 3.88 6.48
CA THR A 72 -7.24 4.41 5.67
C THR A 72 -6.69 5.20 4.49
N MET A 73 -7.10 4.84 3.28
CA MET A 73 -6.97 5.68 2.09
C MET A 73 -8.13 6.66 2.05
N PHE A 74 -7.84 7.95 2.10
CA PHE A 74 -8.86 9.00 2.20
C PHE A 74 -8.75 10.05 1.09
N GLU A 75 -7.71 9.99 0.25
CA GLU A 75 -7.52 10.90 -0.87
C GLU A 75 -6.78 10.19 -2.00
N THR A 76 -7.21 10.43 -3.23
CA THR A 76 -6.59 9.96 -4.48
C THR A 76 -7.20 10.77 -5.63
N ASP A 77 -7.06 10.30 -6.86
CA ASP A 77 -7.61 10.93 -8.05
C ASP A 77 -9.14 11.17 -7.90
N ALA A 78 -9.58 12.34 -8.34
CA ALA A 78 -10.96 12.81 -8.17
C ALA A 78 -12.00 11.81 -8.70
N LEU A 79 -11.72 11.15 -9.84
CA LEU A 79 -12.60 10.16 -10.45
C LEU A 79 -12.97 9.00 -9.51
N ILE A 80 -12.08 8.61 -8.60
CA ILE A 80 -12.33 7.57 -7.61
C ILE A 80 -12.99 8.16 -6.38
N MET A 81 -12.49 9.31 -5.93
CA MET A 81 -13.05 10.02 -4.78
C MET A 81 -14.47 10.52 -5.02
N ASP A 82 -14.95 10.62 -6.26
CA ASP A 82 -16.36 10.93 -6.56
C ASP A 82 -17.32 9.81 -6.12
N LYS A 83 -16.84 8.57 -6.00
CA LYS A 83 -17.65 7.40 -5.62
C LYS A 83 -17.35 6.92 -4.20
N ILE A 84 -16.13 7.15 -3.72
CA ILE A 84 -15.62 6.62 -2.46
C ILE A 84 -15.26 7.79 -1.54
N GLU A 85 -15.74 7.73 -0.30
CA GLU A 85 -15.37 8.67 0.76
C GLU A 85 -14.01 8.27 1.35
N TYR A 86 -13.82 7.00 1.66
CA TYR A 86 -12.54 6.42 2.05
C TYR A 86 -12.56 4.89 1.94
N ILE A 87 -11.39 4.27 2.01
CA ILE A 87 -11.23 2.82 2.13
C ILE A 87 -10.37 2.54 3.35
N THR A 88 -10.86 1.72 4.27
CA THR A 88 -10.06 1.21 5.39
C THR A 88 -9.52 -0.17 5.06
N TYR A 89 -8.26 -0.39 5.37
CA TYR A 89 -7.55 -1.64 5.14
C TYR A 89 -7.08 -2.21 6.47
N ASP A 90 -7.45 -3.45 6.76
CA ASP A 90 -6.92 -4.21 7.90
C ASP A 90 -5.97 -5.28 7.39
N VAL A 91 -4.71 -5.17 7.80
CA VAL A 91 -3.63 -6.07 7.41
C VAL A 91 -3.15 -6.87 8.61
N LYS A 92 -3.02 -8.18 8.43
CA LYS A 92 -2.44 -9.10 9.42
C LYS A 92 -1.48 -10.07 8.74
N PHE A 93 -0.28 -10.20 9.29
CA PHE A 93 0.67 -11.21 8.87
C PHE A 93 0.73 -12.36 9.89
N GLU A 94 0.62 -13.59 9.41
CA GLU A 94 0.68 -14.79 10.24
C GLU A 94 1.78 -15.72 9.73
N PRO A 95 2.59 -16.33 10.61
CA PRO A 95 3.60 -17.30 10.19
C PRO A 95 2.97 -18.47 9.43
N TYR A 96 3.61 -18.87 8.33
CA TYR A 96 3.14 -20.00 7.53
C TYR A 96 4.30 -20.65 6.79
N GLY A 97 4.60 -21.93 7.12
CA GLY A 97 5.47 -22.87 6.40
C GLY A 97 6.84 -22.38 5.89
N PHE A 98 7.92 -23.11 6.15
CA PHE A 98 9.25 -22.85 5.54
C PHE A 98 9.76 -21.39 5.65
N GLY A 99 9.43 -20.70 6.75
CA GLY A 99 9.83 -19.30 6.97
C GLY A 99 9.00 -18.26 6.20
N GLY A 100 7.87 -18.66 5.60
CA GLY A 100 6.91 -17.77 4.95
C GLY A 100 5.88 -17.17 5.90
N CYS A 101 4.94 -16.42 5.32
CA CYS A 101 3.78 -15.88 6.02
C CYS A 101 2.54 -15.86 5.11
N VAL A 102 1.37 -15.84 5.74
CA VAL A 102 0.10 -15.47 5.09
C VAL A 102 -0.17 -14.00 5.43
N CYS A 103 -0.47 -13.20 4.41
CA CYS A 103 -0.94 -11.82 4.58
C CYS A 103 -2.46 -11.81 4.37
N ASN A 104 -3.21 -11.56 5.44
CA ASN A 104 -4.63 -11.31 5.37
C ASN A 104 -4.85 -9.80 5.18
N LEU A 105 -5.48 -9.42 4.07
CA LEU A 105 -5.84 -8.04 3.75
C LEU A 105 -7.37 -7.96 3.64
N THR A 106 -8.00 -7.24 4.55
CA THR A 106 -9.43 -6.88 4.45
C THR A 106 -9.53 -5.44 3.97
N SER A 107 -10.48 -5.15 3.08
CA SER A 107 -10.72 -3.79 2.58
C SER A 107 -12.20 -3.46 2.74
N VAL A 108 -12.48 -2.36 3.44
CA VAL A 108 -13.84 -1.86 3.70
C VAL A 108 -14.02 -0.53 2.98
N TYR A 109 -14.97 -0.49 2.05
CA TYR A 109 -15.21 0.65 1.18
C TYR A 109 -16.36 1.48 1.73
N LYS A 110 -16.07 2.72 2.12
CA LYS A 110 -17.11 3.71 2.42
C LYS A 110 -17.43 4.47 1.14
N GLN A 111 -18.60 4.20 0.56
CA GLN A 111 -19.08 4.96 -0.59
C GLN A 111 -19.67 6.30 -0.13
N LYS A 112 -19.57 7.31 -0.99
CA LYS A 112 -20.32 8.56 -0.80
C LYS A 112 -21.82 8.23 -0.91
N GLY A 113 -22.62 8.72 0.04
CA GLY A 113 -24.08 8.56 -0.04
C GLY A 113 -24.63 9.22 -1.29
N MET A 114 -25.65 8.60 -1.92
CA MET A 114 -26.44 9.23 -2.97
C MET A 114 -27.28 10.39 -2.41
#